data_AF-A0A1X7R2Y7-F1
#
_entry.id   AF-A0A1X7R2Y7-F1
#
_cell.length_a   1.000
_cell.length_b   1.000
_cell.length_c   1.000
_cell.angle_alpha   90.00
_cell.angle_beta   90.00
_cell.angle_gamma   90.00
#
_symmetry.space_group_name_H-M   'P 1'
#
loop_
_entity.id
_entity.type
_entity.pdbx_description
1 polymer ?
#
loop_
_entity_poly.entity_id
_entity_poly.type
_entity_poly.pdbx_seq_one_letter_code
_entity_poly.pdbx_strand_id
1 'polypeptide(L)'
;MSDKQNDEPISEYYKEALEEYKEQQAENDLDDWDKRINDTGCYVQNMALQLCHADTGDWGKCFGEMEAFRKCWEQNGNRERVNTVDR
;
A
#
# COMPACT_ATOMS: atom_id res chain seq x y z
N MET A 1 20.82 -27.25 1.26
CA MET A 1 19.96 -26.97 2.43
C MET A 1 19.11 -25.80 2.03
N SER A 2 17.79 -25.99 1.99
CA SER A 2 16.84 -25.13 1.27
C SER A 2 16.83 -23.68 1.75
N ASP A 3 16.97 -22.77 0.79
CA ASP A 3 16.64 -21.36 0.91
C ASP A 3 15.18 -21.18 1.31
N LYS A 4 14.92 -20.48 2.43
CA LYS A 4 13.61 -19.91 2.75
C LYS A 4 13.77 -18.56 3.43
N GLN A 5 13.46 -17.54 2.62
CA GLN A 5 12.85 -16.25 2.91
C GLN A 5 13.25 -15.48 4.19
N ASN A 6 13.72 -14.25 3.94
CA ASN A 6 13.88 -13.16 4.90
C ASN A 6 12.56 -12.87 5.64
N ASP A 7 12.52 -13.16 6.94
CA ASP A 7 11.52 -12.65 7.89
C ASP A 7 11.86 -11.18 8.20
N GLU A 8 11.41 -10.23 7.36
CA GLU A 8 11.11 -8.89 7.87
C GLU A 8 9.83 -9.00 8.70
N PRO A 9 9.76 -8.40 9.91
CA PRO A 9 8.50 -8.29 10.61
C PRO A 9 7.60 -7.37 9.79
N ILE A 10 6.78 -7.98 8.94
CA ILE A 10 5.67 -7.33 8.26
C ILE A 10 4.87 -6.62 9.36
N SER A 11 4.82 -5.28 9.32
CA SER A 11 4.14 -4.50 10.35
C SER A 11 2.68 -4.94 10.44
N GLU A 12 2.07 -4.77 11.62
CA GLU A 12 0.67 -5.12 11.82
C GLU A 12 -0.24 -4.46 10.78
N TYR A 13 0.02 -3.18 10.48
CA TYR A 13 -0.66 -2.43 9.43
C TYR A 13 -0.54 -3.06 8.04
N TYR A 14 0.60 -3.65 7.68
CA TYR A 14 0.74 -4.34 6.40
C TYR A 14 -0.05 -5.65 6.36
N LYS A 15 -0.11 -6.39 7.47
CA LYS A 15 -0.91 -7.63 7.53
C LYS A 15 -2.39 -7.31 7.38
N GLU A 16 -2.87 -6.32 8.11
CA GLU A 16 -4.25 -5.82 8.04
C GLU A 16 -4.58 -5.34 6.62
N ALA A 17 -3.74 -4.48 6.03
CA ALA A 17 -3.90 -4.02 4.65
C ALA A 17 -3.95 -5.17 3.62
N LEU A 18 -3.19 -6.25 3.85
CA LEU A 18 -3.18 -7.41 2.96
C LEU A 18 -4.46 -8.25 3.09
N GLU A 19 -5.01 -8.36 4.30
CA GLU A 19 -6.29 -9.02 4.54
C GLU A 19 -7.44 -8.24 3.90
N GLU A 20 -7.52 -6.94 4.17
CA GLU A 20 -8.51 -6.04 3.58
C GLU A 20 -8.47 -6.06 2.05
N TYR A 21 -7.27 -5.98 1.44
CA TYR A 21 -7.13 -6.06 -0.01
C TYR A 21 -7.68 -7.37 -0.59
N LYS A 22 -7.48 -8.50 0.10
CA LYS A 22 -8.02 -9.79 -0.36
C LYS A 22 -9.53 -9.83 -0.28
N GLU A 23 -10.11 -9.26 0.76
CA GLU A 23 -11.57 -9.17 0.93
C GLU A 23 -12.19 -8.30 -0.16
N GLN A 24 -11.68 -7.08 -0.37
CA GLN A 24 -12.18 -6.18 -1.42
C GLN A 24 -12.05 -6.80 -2.82
N GLN A 25 -10.96 -7.54 -3.09
CA GLN A 25 -10.77 -8.24 -4.36
C GLN A 25 -11.71 -9.44 -4.52
N ALA A 26 -12.00 -10.18 -3.45
CA ALA A 26 -12.94 -11.29 -3.47
C ALA A 26 -14.38 -10.82 -3.69
N GLU A 27 -14.75 -9.67 -3.11
CA GLU A 27 -16.08 -9.08 -3.21
C GLU A 27 -16.25 -8.19 -4.46
N ASN A 28 -15.16 -7.86 -5.16
CA ASN A 28 -15.11 -6.89 -6.26
C ASN A 28 -15.69 -5.52 -5.88
N ASP A 29 -15.41 -5.08 -4.65
CA ASP A 29 -15.98 -3.88 -4.03
C ASP A 29 -14.94 -2.75 -3.85
N LEU A 30 -14.01 -2.63 -4.82
CA LEU A 30 -13.06 -1.51 -4.84
C LEU A 30 -13.78 -0.22 -5.28
N ASP A 31 -13.71 0.82 -4.45
CA ASP A 31 -14.21 2.15 -4.81
C ASP A 31 -13.35 2.83 -5.90
N ASP A 32 -13.78 4.00 -6.38
CA ASP A 32 -13.07 4.73 -7.45
C ASP A 32 -11.65 5.18 -7.06
N TRP A 33 -11.37 5.42 -5.78
CA TRP A 33 -10.06 5.80 -5.28
C TRP A 33 -9.18 4.58 -5.06
N ASP A 34 -9.72 3.54 -4.45
CA ASP A 34 -9.06 2.26 -4.22
C ASP A 34 -8.68 1.58 -5.51
N LYS A 35 -9.56 1.65 -6.52
CA LYS A 35 -9.26 1.17 -7.88
C LYS A 35 -8.05 1.88 -8.47
N ARG A 36 -7.96 3.21 -8.34
CA ARG A 36 -6.80 3.97 -8.86
C ARG A 36 -5.51 3.55 -8.17
N ILE A 37 -5.54 3.34 -6.87
CA ILE A 37 -4.36 2.88 -6.12
C ILE A 37 -4.04 1.42 -6.48
N ASN A 38 -5.04 0.55 -6.64
CA ASN A 38 -4.85 -0.82 -7.09
C ASN A 38 -4.18 -0.88 -8.48
N ASP A 39 -4.59 0.00 -9.40
CA ASP A 39 -3.99 0.11 -10.74
C ASP A 39 -2.50 0.50 -10.70
N THR A 40 -2.00 1.07 -9.59
CA THR A 40 -0.56 1.38 -9.39
C THR A 40 0.27 0.17 -8.96
N GLY A 41 -0.37 -0.94 -8.57
CA GLY A 41 0.29 -2.12 -7.99
C GLY A 41 0.77 -1.95 -6.54
N CYS A 42 0.40 -0.85 -5.86
CA CYS A 42 0.90 -0.50 -4.53
C CYS A 42 -0.18 -0.35 -3.45
N TYR A 43 -1.31 -1.03 -3.63
CA TYR A 43 -2.45 -0.95 -2.72
C TYR A 43 -2.09 -1.27 -1.27
N VAL A 44 -1.49 -2.43 -1.03
CA VAL A 44 -1.21 -2.90 0.34
C VAL A 44 -0.29 -1.94 1.09
N GLN A 45 0.76 -1.43 0.45
CA GLN A 45 1.67 -0.47 1.09
C GLN A 45 1.01 0.89 1.31
N ASN A 46 0.13 1.31 0.40
CA ASN A 46 -0.64 2.54 0.59
C ASN A 46 -1.59 2.42 1.78
N MET A 47 -2.36 1.33 1.84
CA MET A 47 -3.31 1.08 2.92
C MET A 47 -2.59 0.93 4.27
N ALA A 48 -1.47 0.20 4.33
CA ALA A 48 -0.67 0.08 5.56
C ALA A 48 -0.20 1.45 6.09
N LEU A 49 0.19 2.36 5.19
CA LEU A 49 0.56 3.73 5.53
C LEU A 49 -0.64 4.54 6.06
N GLN A 50 -1.82 4.39 5.46
CA GLN A 50 -3.04 5.04 5.95
C GLN A 50 -3.46 4.52 7.32
N LEU A 51 -3.45 3.20 7.52
CA LEU A 51 -3.76 2.55 8.80
C LEU A 51 -2.84 3.04 9.91
N CYS A 52 -1.52 3.12 9.65
CA CYS A 52 -0.58 3.66 10.62
C CYS A 52 -0.92 5.11 11.02
N HIS A 53 -1.25 5.96 10.05
CA HIS A 53 -1.62 7.34 10.36
C HIS A 53 -2.99 7.44 11.05
N ALA A 54 -3.94 6.57 10.71
CA ALA A 54 -5.23 6.51 11.37
C ALA A 54 -5.12 6.13 12.85
N ASP A 55 -4.24 5.16 13.19
CA ASP A 55 -3.97 4.77 14.58
C ASP A 55 -3.18 5.84 15.34
N THR A 56 -2.08 6.31 14.74
CA THR A 56 -1.11 7.15 15.46
C THR A 56 -1.40 8.65 15.42
N GLY A 57 -2.16 9.11 14.42
CA GLY A 57 -2.37 10.52 14.10
C GLY A 57 -1.11 11.29 13.70
N ASP A 58 0.00 10.61 13.41
CA ASP A 58 1.31 11.22 13.20
C ASP A 58 2.13 10.49 12.13
N TRP A 59 2.25 11.11 10.96
CA TRP A 59 3.05 10.60 9.84
C TRP A 59 4.51 10.36 10.20
N GLY A 60 5.07 11.09 11.18
CA GLY A 60 6.44 10.90 11.66
C GLY A 60 6.64 9.57 12.40
N LYS A 61 5.58 8.86 12.78
CA LYS A 61 5.66 7.51 13.35
C LYS A 61 5.55 6.40 12.30
N CYS A 62 5.18 6.75 11.07
CA CYS A 62 4.90 5.83 9.98
C CYS A 62 6.01 5.78 8.92
N PHE A 63 7.26 6.06 9.30
CA PHE A 63 8.38 6.12 8.35
C PHE A 63 8.64 4.78 7.65
N GLY A 64 8.44 3.64 8.32
CA GLY A 64 8.65 2.31 7.71
C GLY A 64 7.65 2.06 6.56
N GLU A 65 6.39 2.37 6.81
CA GLU A 65 5.26 2.22 5.91
C GLU A 65 5.40 3.22 4.75
N MET A 66 5.85 4.44 5.03
CA MET A 66 6.16 5.43 4.02
C MET A 66 7.32 4.99 3.11
N GLU A 67 8.38 4.40 3.67
CA GLU A 67 9.48 3.85 2.89
C GLU A 67 9.04 2.64 2.06
N ALA A 68 8.22 1.76 2.62
CA ALA A 68 7.65 0.61 1.90
C ALA A 68 6.79 1.06 0.71
N PHE A 69 5.92 2.06 0.92
CA PHE A 69 5.11 2.63 -0.15
C PHE A 69 5.99 3.28 -1.23
N ARG A 70 6.99 4.07 -0.85
CA ARG A 70 7.93 4.69 -1.81
C ARG A 70 8.68 3.64 -2.63
N LYS A 71 9.18 2.57 -2.00
CA LYS A 71 9.87 1.46 -2.69
C LYS A 71 8.94 0.77 -3.69
N CYS A 72 7.71 0.46 -3.30
CA CYS A 72 6.72 -0.11 -4.21
C CYS A 72 6.46 0.83 -5.40
N TRP A 73 6.26 2.12 -5.12
CA TRP A 73 5.95 3.13 -6.12
C TRP A 73 7.05 3.24 -7.18
N GLU A 74 8.31 3.20 -6.75
CA GLU A 74 9.47 3.21 -7.64
C GLU A 74 9.59 1.94 -8.48
N GLN A 75 9.31 0.77 -7.88
CA GLN A 75 9.37 -0.53 -8.57
C GLN A 75 8.30 -0.68 -9.64
N ASN A 76 7.09 -0.13 -9.41
CA ASN A 76 5.99 -0.14 -10.37
C ASN A 76 6.08 0.99 -11.42
N GLY A 77 7.13 1.80 -11.39
CA GLY A 77 7.37 2.82 -12.42
C GLY A 77 6.41 4.02 -12.34
N ASN A 78 5.76 4.26 -11.20
CA ASN A 78 4.76 5.32 -11.00
C ASN A 78 5.37 6.74 -10.90
N ARG A 79 6.54 6.98 -11.52
CA ARG A 79 7.31 8.23 -11.38
C ARG A 79 6.73 9.38 -12.20
N GLU A 80 5.96 9.08 -13.22
CA GLU A 80 5.37 10.10 -14.08
C GLU A 80 4.15 10.72 -13.39
N ARG A 81 4.07 12.05 -13.43
CA ARG A 81 2.84 12.72 -13.02
C ARG A 81 1.74 12.36 -14.01
N VAL A 82 0.60 11.91 -13.50
CA VAL A 82 -0.61 11.76 -14.31
C VAL A 82 -1.00 13.13 -14.88
N ASN A 83 -1.45 13.15 -16.13
CA ASN A 83 -1.96 14.36 -16.76
C ASN A 83 -3.19 14.85 -15.99
N THR A 84 -3.32 16.17 -15.82
CA THR A 84 -4.53 16.76 -15.25
C THR A 84 -5.70 16.52 -16.20
N VAL A 85 -6.81 16.00 -15.67
CA VAL A 85 -8.04 15.86 -16.44
C VAL A 85 -8.70 17.25 -16.51
N ASP A 86 -8.65 17.88 -17.67
CA ASP A 86 -9.47 19.07 -17.95
C ASP A 86 -10.94 18.62 -18.00
N ARG A 87 -11.76 19.15 -17.08
CA ARG A 87 -13.18 18.79 -16.92
C ARG A 87 -14.09 19.74 -17.67
#